data_AF-A0A844YVE5-F1
#
_entry.id   AF-A0A844YVE5-F1
#
_cell.length_a   1.000
_cell.length_b   1.000
_cell.length_c   1.000
_cell.angle_alpha   90.00
_cell.angle_beta   90.00
_cell.angle_gamma   90.00
#
_symmetry.space_group_name_H-M   'P 1'
#
loop_
_entity.id
_entity.type
_entity.pdbx_description
1 polymer ?
#
loop_
_entity_poly.entity_id
_entity_poly.type
_entity_poly.pdbx_seq_one_letter_code
_entity_poly.pdbx_strand_id
1 'polypeptide(L)'
;MRWSALGDAGTVVATLAGVEPEATSRALRNFPVLIRECPQWRRDLAENMVADLAAVMEPGIAALLAVNARGADPRPAAHALWREFTAARAAVLALLPPSGDMGHPRLA
;
A
#
# COMPACT_ATOMS: atom_id res chain seq x y z
N MET A 1 11.05 6.84 -2.65
CA MET A 1 9.72 7.28 -3.16
C MET A 1 8.68 7.03 -2.07
N ARG A 2 7.56 7.77 -2.02
CA ARG A 2 6.52 7.57 -0.98
C ARG A 2 5.95 6.15 -0.93
N TRP A 3 5.90 5.46 -2.09
CA TRP A 3 5.42 4.08 -2.19
C TRP A 3 6.22 3.07 -1.33
N SER A 4 7.54 3.17 -1.28
CA SER A 4 8.34 2.24 -0.46
C SER A 4 8.09 2.47 1.03
N ALA A 5 8.03 3.73 1.45
CA ALA A 5 7.72 4.11 2.82
C ALA A 5 6.33 3.63 3.26
N LEU A 6 5.34 3.62 2.35
CA LEU A 6 4.03 3.02 2.63
C LEU A 6 4.11 1.52 2.88
N GLY A 7 4.99 0.80 2.17
CA GLY A 7 5.24 -0.63 2.41
C GLY A 7 5.77 -0.88 3.83
N ASP A 8 6.74 -0.08 4.24
CA ASP A 8 7.34 -0.15 5.59
C ASP A 8 6.31 0.21 6.66
N ALA A 9 5.56 1.29 6.48
CA ALA A 9 4.47 1.71 7.36
C ALA A 9 3.39 0.63 7.47
N GLY A 10 3.04 -0.02 6.36
CA GLY A 10 2.13 -1.16 6.34
C GLY A 10 2.62 -2.32 7.20
N THR A 11 3.90 -2.65 7.14
CA THR A 11 4.53 -3.70 7.94
C THR A 11 4.45 -3.39 9.44
N VAL A 12 4.65 -2.13 9.82
CA VAL A 12 4.47 -1.67 11.21
C VAL A 12 3.03 -1.87 11.67
N VAL A 13 2.03 -1.46 10.87
CA VAL A 13 0.61 -1.61 11.23
C VAL A 13 0.22 -3.08 11.33
N ALA A 14 0.67 -3.93 10.40
CA ALA A 14 0.43 -5.39 10.46
C ALA A 14 1.00 -6.00 11.75
N THR A 15 2.22 -5.59 12.13
CA THR A 15 2.88 -6.04 13.37
C THR A 15 2.08 -5.61 14.60
N LEU A 16 1.67 -4.34 14.68
CA LEU A 16 0.84 -3.82 15.77
C LEU A 16 -0.54 -4.48 15.85
N ALA A 17 -1.07 -4.93 14.73
CA ALA A 17 -2.31 -5.68 14.64
C ALA A 17 -2.14 -7.18 14.96
N GLY A 18 -0.90 -7.69 15.06
CA GLY A 18 -0.65 -9.11 15.27
C GLY A 18 -1.07 -10.00 14.09
N VAL A 19 -1.01 -9.46 12.86
CA VAL A 19 -1.25 -10.20 11.63
C VAL A 19 0.03 -10.38 10.86
N GLU A 20 0.20 -11.56 10.28
CA GLU A 20 1.25 -11.81 9.30
C GLU A 20 1.06 -10.88 8.10
N PRO A 21 2.09 -10.09 7.72
CA PRO A 21 2.01 -9.22 6.56
C PRO A 21 1.69 -10.02 5.28
N GLU A 22 0.83 -9.45 4.42
CA GLU A 22 0.53 -10.04 3.12
C GLU A 22 1.82 -10.24 2.29
N ALA A 23 1.97 -11.40 1.67
CA ALA A 23 3.11 -11.68 0.81
C ALA A 23 3.22 -10.64 -0.31
N THR A 24 4.40 -10.04 -0.46
CA THR A 24 4.61 -8.98 -1.45
C THR A 24 4.38 -9.50 -2.87
N SER A 25 3.33 -9.01 -3.52
CA SER A 25 3.01 -9.34 -4.91
C SER A 25 3.99 -8.72 -5.90
N ARG A 26 4.05 -9.25 -7.14
CA ARG A 26 4.86 -8.65 -8.22
C ARG A 26 4.41 -7.22 -8.52
N ALA A 27 3.11 -6.95 -8.49
CA ALA A 27 2.55 -5.62 -8.73
C ALA A 27 3.02 -4.61 -7.66
N LEU A 28 3.06 -5.01 -6.38
CA LEU A 28 3.58 -4.18 -5.29
C LEU A 28 5.05 -3.78 -5.51
N ARG A 29 5.89 -4.76 -5.87
CA ARG A 29 7.33 -4.52 -6.11
C ARG A 29 7.58 -3.64 -7.34
N ASN A 30 6.85 -3.91 -8.42
CA ASN A 30 7.07 -3.25 -9.70
C ASN A 30 6.25 -1.98 -9.89
N PHE A 31 5.45 -1.56 -8.90
CA PHE A 31 4.59 -0.38 -8.98
C PHE A 31 5.30 0.86 -9.55
N PRO A 32 6.51 1.27 -9.08
CA PRO A 32 7.18 2.46 -9.62
C PRO A 32 7.52 2.38 -11.11
N VAL A 33 7.67 1.17 -11.65
CA VAL A 33 7.92 0.92 -13.07
C VAL A 33 6.58 0.92 -13.82
N LEU A 34 5.62 0.12 -13.36
CA LEU A 34 4.33 -0.07 -14.01
C LEU A 34 3.50 1.22 -14.08
N ILE A 35 3.54 2.07 -13.05
CA ILE A 35 2.78 3.32 -13.06
C ILE A 35 3.30 4.31 -14.11
N ARG A 36 4.59 4.25 -14.47
CA ARG A 36 5.16 5.13 -15.51
C ARG A 36 4.60 4.81 -16.90
N GLU A 37 4.14 3.58 -17.12
CA GLU A 37 3.52 3.13 -18.38
C GLU A 37 2.07 3.61 -18.53
N CYS A 38 1.44 4.11 -17.45
CA CYS A 38 0.07 4.62 -17.49
C CYS A 38 -0.02 6.01 -18.15
N PRO A 39 -1.18 6.38 -18.73
CA PRO A 39 -1.48 7.75 -19.11
C PRO A 39 -1.36 8.73 -17.94
N GLN A 40 -0.99 9.99 -18.21
CA GLN A 40 -0.69 11.01 -17.18
C GLN A 40 -1.79 11.13 -16.11
N TRP A 41 -3.06 11.27 -16.49
CA TRP A 41 -4.17 11.43 -15.54
C TRP A 41 -4.26 10.27 -14.52
N ARG A 42 -3.88 9.06 -14.94
CA ARG A 42 -3.93 7.87 -14.08
C ARG A 42 -2.72 7.83 -13.15
N ARG A 43 -1.57 8.35 -13.59
CA ARG A 43 -0.40 8.58 -12.74
C ARG A 43 -0.71 9.60 -11.66
N ASP A 44 -1.29 10.74 -12.04
CA ASP A 44 -1.66 11.81 -11.11
C ASP A 44 -2.64 11.29 -10.04
N LEU A 45 -3.65 10.51 -10.47
CA LEU A 45 -4.59 9.88 -9.54
C LEU A 45 -3.88 8.91 -8.57
N ALA A 46 -3.01 8.04 -9.07
CA ALA A 46 -2.27 7.10 -8.22
C ALA A 46 -1.32 7.81 -7.26
N GLU A 47 -0.63 8.86 -7.71
CA GLU A 47 0.26 9.67 -6.88
C GLU A 47 -0.49 10.40 -5.76
N ASN A 48 -1.66 10.97 -6.06
CA ASN A 48 -2.54 11.58 -5.06
C ASN A 48 -3.04 10.54 -4.05
N MET A 49 -3.53 9.39 -4.51
CA MET A 49 -3.97 8.32 -3.61
C MET A 49 -2.82 7.81 -2.71
N VAL A 50 -1.59 7.70 -3.24
CA VAL A 50 -0.39 7.36 -2.46
C VAL A 50 -0.06 8.44 -1.44
N ALA A 51 -0.23 9.72 -1.77
CA ALA A 51 -0.04 10.82 -0.84
C ALA A 51 -1.09 10.81 0.28
N ASP A 52 -2.36 10.60 -0.06
CA ASP A 52 -3.48 10.49 0.90
C ASP A 52 -3.27 9.32 1.85
N LEU A 53 -2.89 8.16 1.32
CA LEU A 53 -2.52 6.98 2.12
C LEU A 53 -1.40 7.30 3.11
N ALA A 54 -0.35 8.02 2.67
CA ALA A 54 0.75 8.39 3.56
C ALA A 54 0.29 9.35 4.67
N ALA A 55 -0.56 10.31 4.32
CA ALA A 55 -1.10 11.29 5.26
C ALA A 55 -2.00 10.66 6.34
N VAL A 56 -2.66 9.53 6.05
CA VAL A 56 -3.44 8.77 7.05
C VAL A 56 -2.54 7.86 7.88
N MET A 57 -1.57 7.20 7.26
CA MET A 57 -0.72 6.20 7.93
C MET A 57 0.16 6.80 9.02
N GLU A 58 0.76 7.96 8.79
CA GLU A 58 1.65 8.61 9.76
C GLU A 58 0.96 8.91 11.12
N PRO A 59 -0.16 9.66 11.17
CA PRO A 59 -0.87 9.89 12.42
C PRO A 59 -1.54 8.62 12.97
N GLY A 60 -2.00 7.71 12.11
CA GLY A 60 -2.57 6.44 12.53
C GLY A 60 -1.57 5.59 13.32
N ILE A 61 -0.35 5.42 12.81
CA ILE A 61 0.73 4.71 13.49
C ILE A 61 1.12 5.43 14.78
N ALA A 62 1.28 6.75 14.75
CA ALA A 62 1.61 7.53 15.95
C ALA A 62 0.57 7.34 17.07
N ALA A 63 -0.72 7.31 16.73
CA ALA A 63 -1.80 7.06 17.67
C ALA A 63 -1.73 5.64 18.25
N LEU A 64 -1.49 4.61 17.43
CA LEU A 64 -1.34 3.22 17.89
C LEU A 64 -0.14 3.06 18.84
N LEU A 65 0.99 3.68 18.51
CA LEU A 65 2.17 3.69 19.38
C LEU A 65 1.89 4.39 20.71
N ALA A 66 1.16 5.50 20.69
CA ALA A 66 0.77 6.20 21.91
C ALA A 66 -0.17 5.38 22.81
N VAL A 67 -1.13 4.65 22.23
CA VAL A 67 -2.00 3.70 22.96
C VAL A 67 -1.16 2.60 23.60
N ASN A 68 -0.27 1.98 22.82
CA ASN A 68 0.62 0.93 23.31
C ASN A 68 1.53 1.41 24.44
N ALA A 69 2.11 2.61 24.31
CA ALA A 69 2.97 3.22 25.32
C ALA A 69 2.25 3.50 26.66
N ARG A 70 0.92 3.65 26.62
CA ARG A 70 0.07 3.79 27.83
C ARG A 70 -0.35 2.44 28.43
N GLY A 71 0.13 1.32 27.88
CA GLY A 71 -0.20 -0.04 28.33
C GLY A 71 -1.58 -0.52 27.89
N ALA A 72 -2.25 0.20 26.99
CA ALA A 72 -3.52 -0.23 26.39
C ALA A 72 -3.26 -1.06 25.13
N ASP A 73 -4.21 -1.94 24.79
CA ASP A 73 -4.10 -2.81 23.62
C ASP A 73 -4.41 -2.05 22.32
N PRO A 74 -3.43 -1.84 21.41
CA PRO A 74 -3.66 -1.14 20.14
C PRO A 74 -4.26 -2.06 19.07
N ARG A 75 -4.30 -3.39 19.27
CA ARG A 75 -4.61 -4.36 18.21
C ARG A 75 -5.95 -4.13 17.50
N PRO A 76 -7.07 -3.82 18.20
CA PRO A 76 -8.36 -3.60 17.52
C PRO A 76 -8.30 -2.42 16.54
N ALA A 77 -7.68 -1.31 16.94
CA ALA A 77 -7.51 -0.14 16.08
C ALA A 77 -6.49 -0.40 14.96
N ALA A 78 -5.42 -1.14 15.26
CA ALA A 78 -4.42 -1.54 14.27
C ALA A 78 -5.02 -2.45 13.19
N HIS A 79 -5.93 -3.37 13.55
CA HIS A 79 -6.66 -4.19 12.58
C HIS A 79 -7.56 -3.36 11.65
N ALA A 80 -8.24 -2.34 12.18
CA ALA A 80 -9.05 -1.44 11.36
C ALA A 80 -8.18 -0.69 10.34
N LEU A 81 -7.09 -0.07 10.82
CA LEU A 81 -6.14 0.63 9.96
C LEU A 81 -5.49 -0.30 8.93
N TRP A 82 -5.13 -1.52 9.32
CA TRP A 82 -4.57 -2.51 8.40
C TRP A 82 -5.54 -2.85 7.26
N ARG A 83 -6.82 -3.07 7.57
CA ARG A 83 -7.85 -3.37 6.58
C ARG A 83 -8.07 -2.21 5.62
N GLU A 84 -8.11 -0.98 6.13
CA GLU A 84 -8.26 0.22 5.29
C GLU A 84 -7.04 0.42 4.39
N PHE A 85 -5.84 0.30 4.96
CA PHE A 85 -4.59 0.42 4.21
C PHE A 85 -4.47 -0.63 3.09
N THR A 86 -4.76 -1.89 3.38
CA THR A 86 -4.70 -2.97 2.38
C THR A 86 -5.73 -2.78 1.26
N ALA A 87 -6.96 -2.39 1.59
CA ALA A 87 -8.00 -2.09 0.61
C ALA A 87 -7.63 -0.89 -0.28
N ALA A 88 -7.18 0.21 0.31
CA ALA A 88 -6.78 1.40 -0.43
C ALA A 88 -5.54 1.14 -1.31
N ARG A 89 -4.55 0.39 -0.81
CA ARG A 89 -3.38 -0.04 -1.58
C ARG A 89 -3.79 -0.92 -2.77
N ALA A 90 -4.74 -1.84 -2.58
CA ALA A 90 -5.27 -2.64 -3.68
C ALA A 90 -5.97 -1.77 -4.74
N ALA A 91 -6.70 -0.73 -4.33
CA ALA A 91 -7.30 0.23 -5.26
C ALA A 91 -6.24 1.02 -6.05
N VAL A 92 -5.14 1.42 -5.43
CA VAL A 92 -3.98 2.02 -6.13
C VAL A 92 -3.41 1.05 -7.17
N LEU A 93 -3.22 -0.22 -6.80
CA LEU A 93 -2.71 -1.24 -7.72
C LEU A 93 -3.66 -1.52 -8.90
N ALA A 94 -4.98 -1.36 -8.71
CA ALA A 94 -5.95 -1.51 -9.78
C ALA A 94 -5.84 -0.42 -10.86
N LEU A 95 -5.11 0.67 -10.60
CA LEU A 95 -4.77 1.70 -11.60
C LEU A 95 -3.59 1.29 -12.48
N LEU A 96 -2.83 0.26 -12.12
CA LEU A 96 -1.75 -0.23 -12.99
C LEU A 96 -2.33 -0.82 -14.29
N PRO A 97 -1.55 -0.85 -15.38
CA PRO A 97 -1.97 -1.62 -16.53
C PRO A 97 -2.26 -3.07 -16.08
N PRO A 98 -3.29 -3.73 -16.63
CA PRO A 98 -3.43 -5.17 -16.43
C PRO A 98 -2.08 -5.78 -16.79
N SER A 99 -1.56 -6.66 -15.95
CA SER A 99 -0.29 -7.34 -16.21
C SER A 99 -0.45 -8.08 -17.54
N GLY A 100 -0.02 -7.43 -18.62
CA GLY A 100 -0.16 -7.96 -19.95
C GLY A 100 0.59 -9.27 -19.98
N ASP A 101 -0.12 -10.30 -20.40
CA ASP A 101 0.45 -11.41 -21.13
C ASP A 101 1.47 -10.84 -22.12
N MET A 102 2.76 -10.86 -21.76
CA MET A 102 3.87 -10.51 -22.67
C MET A 102 4.07 -11.68 -23.63
N GLY A 103 2.99 -12.04 -24.33
CA GLY A 103 2.93 -12.92 -25.46
C GLY A 103 2.46 -12.11 -26.65
N HIS A 104 3.34 -11.31 -27.25
CA HIS A 104 3.20 -11.12 -28.69
C HIS A 104 3.50 -12.49 -29.31
N PRO A 105 2.59 -13.09 -30.11
CA PRO A 105 3.00 -14.19 -30.98
C PRO A 105 4.11 -13.65 -31.86
N ARG A 106 5.33 -14.17 -31.68
CA ARG A 106 6.36 -14.02 -32.70
C ARG A 106 5.83 -14.80 -33.90
N LEU A 107 5.19 -14.08 -34.81
CA LEU A 107 4.90 -14.61 -36.14
C LEU A 107 6.27 -14.84 -36.79
N ALA A 108 6.51 -16.12 -37.08
CA ALA A 108 7.64 -16.63 -37.84
C ALA A 108 7.61 -16.12 -39.29
#